data_AF-A0A9E0VSQ5-F1
#
_entry.id   AF-A0A9E0VSQ5-F1
#
_cell.length_a   1.000
_cell.length_b   1.000
_cell.length_c   1.000
_cell.angle_alpha   90.00
_cell.angle_beta   90.00
_cell.angle_gamma   90.00
#
_symmetry.space_group_name_H-M   'P 1'
#
loop_
_entity.id
_entity.type
_entity.pdbx_description
1 polymer ?
#
loop_
_entity_poly.entity_id
_entity_poly.type
_entity_poly.pdbx_seq_one_letter_code
_entity_poly.pdbx_strand_id
1 'polypeptide(L)'
;MAYEDDEVVENLKNWWQKNGTALMFAVAVGLFSFAGWRYWQTTSVEAATQAQSLQQQMQIDVQRLSTNPNDKDILAEVQRLGDQLMKDYSRTPYAQDAALLLAKVAVEANDLPKAITLLKGVIADSSDDTEVALAQSRLA
;
A
#
# COMPACT_ATOMS: atom_id res chain seq x y z
N MET A 1 32.70 45.58 -27.57
CA MET A 1 31.79 44.71 -26.80
C MET A 1 30.97 43.75 -27.68
N ALA A 2 30.96 43.87 -29.02
CA ALA A 2 30.19 42.94 -29.88
C ALA A 2 30.90 41.59 -30.19
N TYR A 3 32.22 41.50 -30.04
CA TYR A 3 32.98 40.29 -30.38
C TYR A 3 32.81 39.14 -29.38
N GLU A 4 32.58 39.44 -28.10
CA GLU A 4 32.33 38.39 -27.09
C GLU A 4 30.97 37.72 -27.29
N ASP A 5 29.96 38.45 -27.74
CA ASP A 5 28.61 37.90 -27.96
C ASP A 5 28.59 36.90 -29.14
N ASP A 6 29.29 37.21 -30.24
CA ASP A 6 29.33 36.32 -31.41
C ASP A 6 30.07 35.00 -31.10
N GLU A 7 31.17 35.06 -30.34
CA GLU A 7 31.98 33.89 -29.99
C GLU A 7 31.26 32.95 -29.01
N VAL A 8 30.46 33.50 -28.09
CA VAL A 8 29.62 32.72 -27.17
C VAL A 8 28.52 31.98 -27.93
N VAL A 9 27.88 32.65 -28.90
CA VAL A 9 26.81 32.04 -29.71
C VAL A 9 27.37 30.91 -30.59
N GLU A 10 28.53 31.11 -31.20
CA GLU A 10 29.17 30.09 -32.04
C GLU A 10 29.61 28.87 -31.23
N ASN A 11 30.19 29.09 -30.05
CA ASN A 11 30.56 28.01 -29.13
C ASN A 11 29.35 27.23 -28.62
N LEU A 12 28.25 27.91 -28.30
CA LEU A 12 27.01 27.25 -27.88
C LEU A 12 26.40 26.41 -29.01
N LYS A 13 26.40 26.95 -30.24
CA LYS A 13 25.90 26.23 -31.44
C LYS A 13 26.72 24.97 -31.71
N ASN A 14 28.05 25.06 -31.61
CA ASN A 14 28.95 23.92 -31.79
C ASN A 14 28.76 22.88 -30.68
N TRP A 15 28.59 23.31 -29.43
CA TRP A 15 28.30 22.40 -28.33
C TRP A 15 26.96 21.68 -28.50
N TRP A 16 25.92 22.40 -28.92
CA TRP A 16 24.59 21.85 -29.18
C TRP A 16 24.59 20.87 -30.34
N GLN A 17 25.28 21.17 -31.45
CA GLN A 17 25.39 20.22 -32.56
C GLN A 17 26.14 18.94 -32.16
N LYS A 18 27.11 19.05 -31.25
CA LYS A 18 27.87 17.90 -30.74
C LYS A 18 27.12 17.08 -29.68
N ASN A 19 26.38 17.73 -28.78
CA ASN A 19 25.83 17.09 -27.58
C ASN A 19 24.29 17.12 -27.49
N GLY A 20 23.60 17.85 -28.37
CA GLY A 20 22.15 18.08 -28.29
C GLY A 20 21.33 16.80 -28.31
N THR A 21 21.75 15.80 -29.09
CA THR A 21 21.13 14.47 -29.10
C THR A 21 21.29 13.79 -27.74
N ALA A 22 22.50 13.76 -27.17
CA ALA A 22 22.76 13.15 -25.86
C ALA A 22 22.01 13.86 -24.72
N LEU A 23 21.94 15.20 -24.77
CA LEU A 23 21.17 16.00 -23.81
C LEU A 23 19.67 15.69 -23.93
N MET A 24 19.13 15.60 -25.15
CA MET A 24 17.73 15.25 -25.37
C MET A 24 17.42 13.84 -24.84
N PHE A 25 18.31 12.87 -25.06
CA PHE A 25 18.18 11.54 -24.47
C PHE A 25 18.22 11.58 -22.94
N ALA A 26 19.14 12.33 -22.34
CA ALA A 26 19.22 12.46 -20.88
C ALA A 26 17.95 13.08 -20.29
N VAL A 27 17.42 14.14 -20.92
CA VAL A 27 16.15 14.76 -20.51
C VAL A 27 14.99 13.78 -20.65
N ALA A 28 14.90 13.06 -21.76
CA ALA A 28 13.86 12.06 -21.96
C ALA A 28 13.90 10.98 -20.88
N VAL A 29 15.08 10.40 -20.60
CA VAL A 29 15.26 9.40 -19.53
C VAL A 29 14.89 9.97 -18.17
N GLY A 30 15.27 11.21 -17.87
CA GLY A 30 14.89 11.89 -16.63
C GLY A 30 13.37 12.03 -16.49
N LEU A 31 12.68 12.45 -17.55
CA LEU A 31 11.22 12.59 -17.57
C LEU A 31 10.52 11.23 -17.41
N PHE A 32 10.97 10.20 -18.11
CA PHE A 32 10.37 8.86 -17.97
C PHE A 32 10.59 8.27 -16.57
N SER A 33 11.78 8.45 -16.01
CA SER A 33 12.10 7.99 -14.64
C SER A 33 11.23 8.71 -13.61
N PHE A 34 11.11 10.03 -13.73
CA PHE A 34 10.28 10.85 -12.84
C PHE A 34 8.79 10.52 -12.96
N ALA A 35 8.28 10.38 -14.18
CA ALA A 35 6.89 10.01 -14.43
C ALA A 35 6.57 8.62 -13.87
N GLY A 36 7.47 7.64 -14.07
CA GLY A 36 7.32 6.29 -13.52
C GLY A 36 7.27 6.28 -11.99
N TRP A 37 8.20 6.97 -11.33
CA TRP A 37 8.19 7.09 -9.87
C TRP A 37 6.95 7.81 -9.35
N ARG A 38 6.55 8.91 -10.00
CA ARG A 38 5.36 9.67 -9.63
C ARG A 38 4.09 8.83 -9.75
N TYR A 39 3.96 8.05 -10.82
CA TYR A 39 2.84 7.14 -11.06
C TYR A 39 2.75 6.06 -9.98
N TRP A 40 3.89 5.42 -9.66
CA TRP A 40 3.94 4.43 -8.59
C TRP A 40 3.57 5.02 -7.23
N GLN A 41 4.05 6.23 -6.93
CA GLN A 41 3.74 6.94 -5.69
C GLN A 41 2.25 7.32 -5.61
N THR A 42 1.64 7.86 -6.68
CA THR A 42 0.20 8.20 -6.68
C THR A 42 -0.66 6.99 -6.39
N THR A 43 -0.43 5.89 -7.12
CA THR A 43 -1.24 4.68 -6.96
C THR A 43 -1.10 4.09 -5.57
N SER A 44 0.10 4.13 -4.98
CA SER A 44 0.33 3.64 -3.62
C SER A 44 -0.38 4.49 -2.56
N VAL A 45 -0.35 5.83 -2.71
CA VAL A 45 -1.03 6.75 -1.77
C VAL A 45 -2.55 6.65 -1.90
N GLU A 46 -3.08 6.56 -3.12
CA GLU A 46 -4.51 6.38 -3.34
C GLU A 46 -5.00 5.05 -2.76
N ALA A 47 -4.26 3.96 -2.98
CA ALA A 47 -4.57 2.66 -2.39
C ALA A 47 -4.55 2.70 -0.86
N ALA A 48 -3.56 3.34 -0.24
CA ALA A 48 -3.49 3.49 1.21
C ALA A 48 -4.67 4.31 1.76
N THR A 49 -5.08 5.37 1.06
CA THR A 49 -6.20 6.22 1.48
C THR A 49 -7.53 5.46 1.42
N GLN A 50 -7.75 4.65 0.38
CA GLN A 50 -8.94 3.81 0.26
C GLN A 50 -8.93 2.65 1.25
N ALA A 51 -7.78 2.02 1.47
CA ALA A 51 -7.62 0.98 2.49
C ALA A 51 -7.92 1.51 3.89
N GLN A 52 -7.45 2.72 4.21
CA GLN A 52 -7.71 3.37 5.49
C GLN A 52 -9.22 3.58 5.73
N SER A 53 -9.97 4.05 4.73
CA SER A 53 -11.42 4.28 4.90
C SER A 53 -12.18 2.97 5.12
N LEU A 54 -11.81 1.91 4.40
CA LEU A 54 -12.37 0.56 4.59
C LEU A 54 -12.02 0.01 5.98
N GLN A 55 -10.79 0.21 6.44
CA GLN A 55 -10.35 -0.23 7.76
C GLN A 55 -11.10 0.52 8.88
N GLN A 56 -11.32 1.82 8.73
CA GLN A 56 -12.12 2.60 9.69
C GLN A 56 -13.56 2.08 9.76
N GLN A 57 -14.18 1.79 8.62
CA GLN A 57 -15.51 1.19 8.58
C GLN A 57 -15.53 -0.17 9.28
N MET A 58 -14.54 -1.03 9.01
CA MET A 58 -14.41 -2.34 9.63
C MET A 58 -14.27 -2.23 11.16
N GLN A 59 -13.48 -1.28 11.67
CA GLN A 59 -13.33 -1.05 13.11
C GLN A 59 -14.65 -0.62 13.76
N ILE A 60 -15.43 0.25 13.11
CA ILE A 60 -16.74 0.66 13.60
C ILE A 60 -17.68 -0.55 13.69
N ASP A 61 -17.68 -1.41 12.69
CA ASP A 61 -18.54 -2.60 12.66
C ASP A 61 -18.11 -3.65 13.69
N VAL A 62 -16.80 -3.85 13.91
CA VAL A 62 -16.32 -4.67 15.04
C VAL A 62 -16.71 -4.09 16.39
N GLN A 63 -16.70 -2.77 16.54
CA GLN A 63 -17.17 -2.14 17.79
C GLN A 63 -18.67 -2.38 18.01
N ARG A 64 -19.47 -2.40 16.95
CA ARG A 64 -20.89 -2.76 17.03
C ARG A 64 -21.09 -4.21 17.41
N LEU A 65 -20.26 -5.14 16.92
CA LEU A 65 -20.28 -6.54 17.37
C LEU A 65 -20.01 -6.67 18.88
N SER A 66 -19.18 -5.80 19.46
CA SER A 66 -18.99 -5.80 20.92
C SER A 66 -20.29 -5.50 21.70
N THR A 67 -21.24 -4.78 21.09
CA THR A 67 -22.57 -4.48 21.68
C THR A 67 -23.63 -5.51 21.30
N ASN A 68 -23.53 -6.11 20.10
CA ASN A 68 -24.43 -7.16 19.63
C ASN A 68 -23.61 -8.29 18.93
N PRO A 69 -23.04 -9.22 19.70
CA PRO A 69 -22.08 -10.21 19.17
C PRO A 69 -22.68 -11.19 18.17
N ASN A 70 -24.00 -11.37 18.20
CA ASN A 70 -24.72 -12.34 17.37
C ASN A 70 -25.35 -11.70 16.13
N ASP A 71 -25.03 -10.44 15.85
CA ASP A 71 -25.52 -9.74 14.66
C ASP A 71 -24.84 -10.30 13.40
N LYS A 72 -25.57 -11.16 12.69
CA LYS A 72 -25.05 -11.86 11.51
C LYS A 72 -24.75 -10.92 10.36
N ASP A 73 -25.48 -9.82 10.23
CA ASP A 73 -25.29 -8.86 9.14
C ASP A 73 -23.99 -8.09 9.35
N ILE A 74 -23.73 -7.66 10.59
CA ILE A 74 -22.47 -6.98 10.94
C ILE A 74 -21.29 -7.96 10.85
N LEU A 75 -21.46 -9.22 11.29
CA LEU A 75 -20.41 -10.25 11.15
C LEU A 75 -20.05 -10.48 9.66
N ALA A 76 -21.06 -10.56 8.79
CA ALA A 76 -20.85 -10.73 7.36
C ALA A 76 -20.14 -9.52 6.74
N GLU A 77 -20.51 -8.29 7.16
CA GLU A 77 -19.87 -7.07 6.66
C GLU A 77 -18.41 -6.94 7.12
N VAL A 78 -18.11 -7.25 8.38
CA VAL A 78 -16.73 -7.28 8.89
C VAL A 78 -15.89 -8.29 8.10
N GLN A 79 -16.43 -9.48 7.83
CA GLN A 79 -15.77 -10.48 6.99
C GLN A 79 -15.53 -9.98 5.56
N ARG A 80 -16.54 -9.36 4.95
CA ARG A 80 -16.45 -8.81 3.60
C ARG A 80 -15.37 -7.71 3.51
N LEU A 81 -15.35 -6.78 4.46
CA LEU A 81 -14.38 -5.68 4.52
C LEU A 81 -12.97 -6.21 4.75
N GLY A 82 -12.80 -7.16 5.67
CA GLY A 82 -11.50 -7.76 5.94
C GLY A 82 -10.96 -8.54 4.74
N ASP A 83 -11.79 -9.35 4.09
CA ASP A 83 -11.41 -10.08 2.87
C ASP A 83 -11.06 -9.11 1.73
N GLN A 84 -11.77 -7.98 1.63
CA GLN A 84 -11.49 -6.94 0.64
C GLN A 84 -10.13 -6.27 0.91
N LEU A 85 -9.84 -5.92 2.16
CA LEU A 85 -8.54 -5.35 2.55
C LEU A 85 -7.39 -6.32 2.25
N MET A 86 -7.56 -7.60 2.56
CA MET A 86 -6.54 -8.62 2.30
C MET A 86 -6.31 -8.87 0.80
N LYS A 87 -7.35 -8.81 -0.03
CA LYS A 87 -7.24 -9.09 -1.48
C LYS A 87 -6.80 -7.86 -2.27
N ASP A 88 -7.52 -6.75 -2.12
CA ASP A 88 -7.36 -5.57 -2.97
C ASP A 88 -6.20 -4.69 -2.48
N TYR A 89 -5.85 -4.78 -1.19
CA TYR A 89 -4.86 -3.92 -0.54
C TYR A 89 -3.73 -4.71 0.16
N SER A 90 -3.43 -5.92 -0.32
CA SER A 90 -2.37 -6.82 0.20
C SER A 90 -0.98 -6.19 0.35
N ARG A 91 -0.69 -5.13 -0.40
CA ARG A 91 0.59 -4.39 -0.34
C ARG A 91 0.62 -3.28 0.71
N THR A 92 -0.45 -3.11 1.47
CA THR A 92 -0.59 -2.07 2.49
C THR A 92 -0.63 -2.71 3.88
N PRO A 93 -0.16 -2.02 4.94
CA PRO A 93 -0.25 -2.51 6.33
C PRO A 93 -1.69 -2.86 6.78
N TYR A 94 -2.69 -2.24 6.14
CA TYR A 94 -4.09 -2.47 6.46
C TYR A 94 -4.57 -3.89 6.17
N ALA A 95 -3.88 -4.63 5.28
CA ALA A 95 -4.20 -6.02 4.99
C ALA A 95 -3.85 -6.95 6.17
N GLN A 96 -2.67 -6.75 6.79
CA GLN A 96 -2.25 -7.52 7.96
C GLN A 96 -3.14 -7.20 9.17
N ASP A 97 -3.43 -5.92 9.41
CA ASP A 97 -4.37 -5.48 10.43
C ASP A 97 -5.75 -6.13 10.28
N ALA A 98 -6.28 -6.16 9.05
CA ALA A 98 -7.55 -6.79 8.74
C ALA A 98 -7.54 -8.29 9.05
N ALA A 99 -6.48 -9.00 8.67
CA ALA A 99 -6.32 -10.42 8.97
C ALA A 99 -6.27 -10.71 10.48
N LEU A 100 -5.54 -9.89 11.25
CA LEU A 100 -5.47 -9.99 12.70
C LEU A 100 -6.83 -9.71 13.38
N LEU A 101 -7.59 -8.75 12.84
CA LEU A 101 -8.91 -8.40 13.35
C LEU A 101 -9.95 -9.48 13.03
N LEU A 102 -9.92 -10.03 11.80
CA LEU A 102 -10.75 -11.17 11.43
C LEU A 102 -10.42 -12.40 12.26
N ALA A 103 -9.14 -12.65 12.57
CA ALA A 103 -8.74 -13.74 13.44
C ALA A 103 -9.36 -13.59 14.83
N LYS A 104 -9.35 -12.36 15.39
CA LYS A 104 -10.00 -12.07 16.67
C LYS A 104 -11.51 -12.33 16.61
N VAL A 105 -12.20 -11.83 15.59
CA VAL A 105 -13.65 -12.06 15.41
C VAL A 105 -13.96 -13.54 15.26
N ALA A 106 -13.12 -14.29 14.54
CA ALA A 106 -13.27 -15.75 14.40
C ALA A 106 -13.09 -16.49 15.74
N VAL A 107 -12.15 -16.07 16.60
CA VAL A 107 -12.01 -16.61 17.96
C VAL A 107 -13.27 -16.31 18.79
N GLU A 108 -13.78 -15.09 18.75
CA GLU A 108 -14.99 -14.68 19.48
C GLU A 108 -16.23 -15.45 19.00
N ALA A 109 -16.29 -15.77 17.70
CA ALA A 109 -17.33 -16.60 17.09
C ALA A 109 -17.10 -18.12 17.27
N ASN A 110 -16.06 -18.53 18.01
CA ASN A 110 -15.66 -19.93 18.23
C ASN A 110 -15.28 -20.70 16.93
N ASP A 111 -14.94 -19.98 15.85
CA ASP A 111 -14.40 -20.52 14.60
C ASP A 111 -12.86 -20.54 14.64
N LEU A 112 -12.34 -21.41 15.52
CA LEU A 112 -10.90 -21.58 15.72
C LEU A 112 -10.14 -22.01 14.44
N PRO A 113 -10.68 -22.89 13.56
CA PRO A 113 -10.01 -23.24 12.31
C PRO A 113 -9.75 -22.03 11.41
N LYS A 114 -10.73 -21.13 11.28
CA LYS A 114 -10.58 -19.89 10.53
C LYS A 114 -9.56 -18.95 11.18
N ALA A 115 -9.62 -18.79 12.50
CA ALA A 115 -8.65 -17.97 13.24
C ALA A 115 -7.21 -18.45 13.02
N ILE A 116 -6.96 -19.76 13.11
CA ILE A 116 -5.62 -20.35 12.89
C ILE A 116 -5.14 -20.07 11.46
N THR A 117 -6.01 -20.22 10.47
CA THR A 117 -5.67 -19.98 9.06
C THR A 117 -5.25 -18.54 8.84
N LEU A 118 -6.01 -17.59 9.38
CA LEU A 118 -5.72 -16.16 9.29
C LEU A 118 -4.41 -15.79 9.99
N LEU A 119 -4.18 -16.28 11.22
CA LEU A 119 -2.95 -16.01 11.99
C LEU A 119 -1.71 -16.59 11.29
N LYS A 120 -1.81 -17.78 10.71
CA LYS A 120 -0.72 -18.37 9.91
C LYS A 120 -0.44 -17.57 8.64
N GLY A 121 -1.48 -17.03 8.00
CA GLY A 121 -1.33 -16.12 6.87
C GLY A 121 -0.53 -14.87 7.26
N VAL A 122 -0.86 -14.24 8.38
CA VAL A 122 -0.11 -13.08 8.89
C VAL A 122 1.36 -13.41 9.14
N ILE A 123 1.64 -14.58 9.74
CA ILE A 123 3.03 -15.04 9.99
C ILE A 123 3.79 -15.26 8.67
N ALA A 124 3.12 -15.71 7.61
CA ALA A 124 3.74 -15.99 6.33
C ALA A 124 3.96 -14.73 5.47
N ASP A 125 3.04 -13.76 5.55
CA ASP A 125 2.98 -12.63 4.64
C ASP A 125 3.46 -11.31 5.24
N SER A 126 3.56 -11.20 6.58
CA SER A 126 4.06 -9.97 7.22
C SER A 126 5.57 -9.88 7.21
N SER A 127 6.07 -8.68 6.90
CA SER A 127 7.47 -8.29 7.06
C SER A 127 7.74 -7.55 8.37
N ASP A 128 6.72 -7.33 9.22
CA ASP A 128 6.84 -6.69 10.53
C ASP A 128 6.94 -7.75 11.64
N ASP A 129 8.10 -7.84 12.26
CA ASP A 129 8.37 -8.80 13.34
C ASP A 129 7.39 -8.67 14.52
N THR A 130 6.83 -7.47 14.74
CA THR A 130 5.84 -7.21 15.81
C THR A 130 4.51 -7.89 15.51
N GLU A 131 4.05 -7.80 14.26
CA GLU A 131 2.81 -8.46 13.81
C GLU A 131 2.96 -9.98 13.84
N VAL A 132 4.12 -10.49 13.41
CA VAL A 132 4.45 -11.91 13.48
C VAL A 132 4.45 -12.39 14.94
N ALA A 133 5.13 -11.69 15.84
CA ALA A 133 5.16 -12.03 17.26
C ALA A 133 3.76 -12.01 17.89
N LEU A 134 2.94 -11.01 17.54
CA LEU A 134 1.56 -10.92 17.99
C LEU A 134 0.73 -12.11 17.48
N ALA A 135 0.84 -12.45 16.20
CA ALA A 135 0.12 -13.58 15.61
C ALA A 135 0.53 -14.92 16.25
N GLN A 136 1.83 -15.12 16.49
CA GLN A 136 2.34 -16.30 17.19
C GLN A 136 1.80 -16.39 18.63
N SER A 137 1.76 -15.26 19.35
CA SER A 137 1.25 -15.23 20.73
C SER A 137 -0.23 -15.61 20.82
N ARG A 138 -1.01 -15.31 19.78
CA ARG A 138 -2.45 -15.65 19.68
C ARG A 138 -2.71 -17.08 19.20
N LEU A 139 -1.69 -17.75 18.66
CA LEU A 139 -1.77 -19.12 18.17
C LEU A 139 -1.41 -20.16 19.24
N ALA A 140 -0.60 -19.77 20.23
CA ALA A 140 -0.15 -20.60 21.34
C ALA A 140 -1.24 -20.80 22.40
#